data_AF-A0A847WYY9-F1
#
_entry.id   AF-A0A847WYY9-F1
#
_cell.length_a   1.000
_cell.length_b   1.000
_cell.length_c   1.000
_cell.angle_alpha   90.00
_cell.angle_beta   90.00
_cell.angle_gamma   90.00
#
_symmetry.space_group_name_H-M   'P 1'
#
loop_
_entity.id
_entity.type
_entity.pdbx_description
1 polymer ?
#
loop_
_entity_poly.entity_id
_entity_poly.type
_entity_poly.pdbx_seq_one_letter_code
_entity_poly.pdbx_strand_id
1 'polypeptide(L)'
;MTFHKLDDLGRRLEALEHALSILGADEATHMAVGGGEKRAEAMSQLAGMYHAQATAPEIAEWIEAAKGEDLTDDQKLAVAEFERSYVSATCLPTEFVQRRTAATMRSEQLWRDLRAKGDWDTFLPALEGVVALVREEAQLRAEATGLAPYDALMDQYDPGNRVADIDVVFADLKSFLKDFVPEALDVQERRLSARPRKPLNGPYPIEKQRELGLAAMRAVGFDFTHGSLAISHHPFCGGVPTDVRMTTRYRTDEFLSSLMGVLHETGHALYEQGLPKEWSHWPLGKARGMGMHESQSLFVEMQLARSSEFWEFFLPQVIQYLGDDALNGWDIADVLSEVNHVERGYIRVDADEVTYPLHVILRYELEKDLVSGALQVSQIPEAWDAKMQEYLGISTIDNPKDGPMQDVHWPGGAFGYFPSYTLGAMIAAQLGAAMRNDLPDMGAQMKAGDFSQINQWRADRVWSQASRYSTSDLVTRATGEPLNADHFKNHLKSRYGSK
;
A
#
# COMPACT_ATOMS: atom_id res chain seq x y z
N MET A 1 2.67 38.04 -7.42
CA MET A 1 3.58 37.03 -6.85
C MET A 1 3.39 35.75 -7.63
N THR A 2 4.48 35.14 -8.05
CA THR A 2 4.54 33.88 -8.80
C THR A 2 4.09 32.71 -7.93
N PHE A 3 4.28 32.78 -6.61
CA PHE A 3 3.66 31.84 -5.67
C PHE A 3 2.13 31.75 -5.86
N HIS A 4 1.43 32.88 -6.03
CA HIS A 4 -0.01 32.89 -6.25
C HIS A 4 -0.42 32.24 -7.58
N LYS A 5 0.43 32.33 -8.61
CA LYS A 5 0.16 31.63 -9.89
C LYS A 5 0.23 30.12 -9.74
N LEU A 6 1.18 29.62 -8.94
CA LEU A 6 1.29 28.21 -8.59
C LEU A 6 0.09 27.76 -7.73
N ASP A 7 -0.36 28.60 -6.78
CA ASP A 7 -1.58 28.33 -5.99
C ASP A 7 -2.82 28.19 -6.89
N ASP A 8 -3.03 29.16 -7.78
CA ASP A 8 -4.14 29.16 -8.74
C ASP A 8 -4.07 27.98 -9.73
N LEU A 9 -2.86 27.54 -10.09
CA LEU A 9 -2.67 26.31 -10.87
C LEU A 9 -3.04 25.08 -10.06
N GLY A 10 -2.55 24.96 -8.82
CA GLY A 10 -2.87 23.84 -7.92
C GLY A 10 -4.37 23.61 -7.78
N ARG A 11 -5.15 24.68 -7.58
CA ARG A 11 -6.63 24.59 -7.47
C ARG A 11 -7.29 24.06 -8.75
N ARG A 12 -6.78 24.44 -9.92
CA ARG A 12 -7.28 23.94 -11.21
C ARG A 12 -6.93 22.47 -11.43
N LEU A 13 -5.71 22.07 -11.04
CA LEU A 13 -5.27 20.68 -11.11
C LEU A 13 -6.06 19.79 -10.15
N GLU A 14 -6.28 20.24 -8.92
CA GLU A 14 -7.09 19.52 -7.91
C GLU A 14 -8.53 19.27 -8.41
N ALA A 15 -9.15 20.26 -9.07
CA ALA A 15 -10.49 20.08 -9.62
C ALA A 15 -10.56 18.98 -10.69
N LEU A 16 -9.53 18.88 -11.54
CA LEU A 16 -9.42 17.83 -12.56
C LEU A 16 -9.09 16.47 -11.93
N GLU A 17 -8.19 16.44 -10.96
CA GLU A 17 -7.82 15.24 -10.19
C GLU A 17 -9.04 14.66 -9.47
N HIS A 18 -9.82 15.50 -8.79
CA HIS A 18 -11.04 15.09 -8.12
C HIS A 18 -12.06 14.52 -9.11
N ALA A 19 -12.30 15.19 -10.25
CA ALA A 19 -13.21 14.69 -11.27
C ALA A 19 -12.77 13.32 -11.82
N LEU A 20 -11.48 13.16 -12.14
CA LEU A 20 -10.91 11.88 -12.58
C LEU A 20 -11.09 10.80 -11.52
N SER A 21 -10.84 11.11 -10.25
CA SER A 21 -10.97 10.16 -9.17
C SER A 21 -12.40 9.67 -8.97
N ILE A 22 -13.40 10.55 -9.04
CA ILE A 22 -14.82 10.17 -8.92
C ILE A 22 -15.28 9.37 -10.13
N LEU A 23 -14.82 9.72 -11.35
CA LEU A 23 -15.11 8.95 -12.55
C LEU A 23 -14.53 7.53 -12.49
N GLY A 24 -13.31 7.38 -11.97
CA GLY A 24 -12.70 6.08 -11.74
C GLY A 24 -13.43 5.26 -10.66
N ALA A 25 -13.83 5.91 -9.56
CA ALA A 25 -14.63 5.26 -8.53
C ALA A 25 -15.98 4.77 -9.06
N ASP A 26 -16.70 5.60 -9.83
CA ASP A 26 -17.96 5.21 -10.47
C ASP A 26 -17.76 4.07 -11.48
N GLU A 27 -16.67 4.08 -12.25
CA GLU A 27 -16.33 3.01 -13.20
C GLU A 27 -16.19 1.66 -12.51
N ALA A 28 -15.56 1.65 -11.34
CA ALA A 28 -15.32 0.43 -10.57
C ALA A 28 -16.57 -0.10 -9.83
N THR A 29 -17.63 0.70 -9.70
CA THR A 29 -18.77 0.37 -8.81
C THR A 29 -20.15 0.46 -9.45
N HIS A 30 -20.50 1.58 -10.09
CA HIS A 30 -21.89 1.89 -10.50
C HIS A 30 -22.08 1.97 -12.02
N MET A 31 -20.99 2.18 -12.77
CA MET A 31 -21.07 2.36 -14.22
C MET A 31 -21.73 1.14 -14.88
N ALA A 32 -22.74 1.40 -15.72
CA ALA A 32 -23.36 0.36 -16.52
C ALA A 32 -22.36 -0.25 -17.51
N VAL A 33 -22.47 -1.57 -17.75
CA VAL A 33 -21.53 -2.33 -18.60
C VAL A 33 -21.35 -1.72 -20.01
N GLY A 34 -22.41 -1.14 -20.59
CA GLY A 34 -22.35 -0.50 -21.92
C GLY A 34 -21.77 0.92 -21.92
N GLY A 35 -21.43 1.50 -20.77
CA GLY A 35 -20.95 2.88 -20.63
C GLY A 35 -19.44 3.07 -20.80
N GLY A 36 -18.68 1.96 -20.86
CA GLY A 36 -17.21 1.98 -20.80
C GLY A 36 -16.55 2.84 -21.87
N GLU A 37 -17.02 2.82 -23.13
CA GLU A 37 -16.41 3.59 -24.22
C GLU A 37 -16.48 5.10 -23.95
N LYS A 38 -17.65 5.63 -23.56
CA LYS A 38 -17.78 7.05 -23.23
C LYS A 38 -17.07 7.43 -21.94
N ARG A 39 -17.00 6.53 -20.94
CA ARG A 39 -16.18 6.76 -19.75
C ARG A 39 -14.71 6.92 -20.10
N ALA A 40 -14.18 5.99 -20.89
CA ALA A 40 -12.79 6.01 -21.33
C ALA A 40 -12.46 7.28 -22.14
N GLU A 41 -13.33 7.69 -23.07
CA GLU A 41 -13.15 8.94 -23.81
C GLU A 41 -13.09 10.17 -22.88
N ALA A 42 -14.05 10.28 -21.93
CA ALA A 42 -14.12 11.43 -21.04
C ALA A 42 -12.91 11.51 -20.10
N MET A 43 -12.53 10.38 -19.48
CA MET A 43 -11.36 10.31 -18.61
C MET A 43 -10.06 10.59 -19.38
N SER A 44 -9.93 10.10 -20.61
CA SER A 44 -8.77 10.37 -21.47
C SER A 44 -8.62 11.87 -21.78
N GLN A 45 -9.72 12.56 -22.12
CA GLN A 45 -9.68 14.02 -22.35
C GLN A 45 -9.31 14.78 -21.07
N LEU A 46 -9.92 14.43 -19.93
CA LEU A 46 -9.63 15.08 -18.64
C LEU A 46 -8.19 14.84 -18.18
N ALA A 47 -7.68 13.62 -18.34
CA ALA A 47 -6.29 13.28 -18.03
C ALA A 47 -5.32 14.03 -18.94
N GLY A 48 -5.63 14.16 -20.23
CA GLY A 48 -4.86 14.99 -21.17
C GLY A 48 -4.84 16.47 -20.77
N MET A 49 -5.98 17.02 -20.35
CA MET A 49 -6.08 18.39 -19.85
C MET A 49 -5.30 18.59 -18.56
N TYR A 50 -5.37 17.64 -17.62
CA TYR A 50 -4.59 17.66 -16.39
C TYR A 50 -3.09 17.66 -16.70
N HIS A 51 -2.63 16.69 -17.51
CA HIS A 51 -1.22 16.54 -17.85
C HIS A 51 -0.68 17.79 -18.53
N ALA A 52 -1.36 18.28 -19.57
CA ALA A 52 -0.93 19.48 -20.30
C ALA A 52 -0.79 20.71 -19.39
N GLN A 53 -1.68 20.86 -18.40
CA GLN A 53 -1.59 21.94 -17.41
C GLN A 53 -0.51 21.71 -16.35
N ALA A 54 -0.32 20.47 -15.89
CA ALA A 54 0.65 20.13 -14.86
C ALA A 54 2.11 20.17 -15.36
N THR A 55 2.32 20.00 -16.68
CA THR A 55 3.64 19.96 -17.30
C THR A 55 3.94 21.17 -18.20
N ALA A 56 3.17 22.25 -18.07
CA ALA A 56 3.38 23.44 -18.88
C ALA A 56 4.80 24.03 -18.63
N PRO A 57 5.54 24.42 -19.68
CA PRO A 57 6.94 24.83 -19.55
C PRO A 57 7.13 26.10 -18.71
N GLU A 58 6.16 27.01 -18.68
CA GLU A 58 6.19 28.25 -17.88
C GLU A 58 6.21 27.99 -16.36
N ILE A 59 5.82 26.78 -15.92
CA ILE A 59 5.82 26.41 -14.50
C ILE A 59 7.25 26.42 -13.93
N ALA A 60 8.25 25.99 -14.71
CA ALA A 60 9.65 26.03 -14.29
C ALA A 60 10.09 27.46 -13.93
N GLU A 61 9.70 28.45 -14.74
CA GLU A 61 9.97 29.86 -14.49
C GLU A 61 9.22 30.37 -13.25
N TRP A 62 7.99 29.91 -13.02
CA TRP A 62 7.21 30.30 -11.85
C TRP A 62 7.78 29.72 -10.55
N ILE A 63 8.27 28.48 -10.57
CA ILE A 63 8.95 27.83 -9.44
C ILE A 63 10.20 28.62 -9.07
N GLU A 64 11.09 28.88 -10.03
CA GLU A 64 12.34 29.61 -9.78
C GLU A 64 12.10 31.03 -9.30
N ALA A 65 11.12 31.73 -9.88
CA ALA A 65 10.75 33.06 -9.41
C ALA A 65 10.16 33.04 -7.99
N ALA A 66 9.33 32.05 -7.66
CA ALA A 66 8.70 31.95 -6.34
C ALA A 66 9.74 31.71 -5.23
N LYS A 67 10.82 30.96 -5.50
CA LYS A 67 11.94 30.76 -4.57
C LYS A 67 12.63 32.07 -4.16
N GLY A 68 12.54 33.12 -4.99
CA GLY A 68 13.10 34.44 -4.72
C GLY A 68 12.14 35.41 -3.99
N GLU A 69 10.91 35.00 -3.72
CA GLU A 69 9.91 35.81 -3.01
C GLU A 69 10.07 35.70 -1.48
N ASP A 70 9.52 36.68 -0.74
CA ASP A 70 9.47 36.63 0.72
C ASP A 70 8.36 35.67 1.19
N LEU A 71 8.71 34.38 1.23
CA LEU A 71 7.82 33.28 1.55
C LEU A 71 7.89 32.88 3.03
N THR A 72 6.76 32.44 3.60
CA THR A 72 6.76 31.72 4.89
C THR A 72 7.46 30.37 4.74
N ASP A 73 7.82 29.72 5.85
CA ASP A 73 8.51 28.44 5.80
C ASP A 73 7.66 27.34 5.13
N ASP A 74 6.35 27.35 5.38
CA ASP A 74 5.41 26.41 4.75
C ASP A 74 5.30 26.64 3.24
N GLN A 75 5.31 27.91 2.80
CA GLN A 75 5.29 28.24 1.38
C GLN A 75 6.59 27.79 0.68
N LYS A 76 7.74 27.89 1.35
CA LYS A 76 9.02 27.36 0.82
C LYS A 76 8.95 25.85 0.65
N LEU A 77 8.43 25.12 1.64
CA LEU A 77 8.22 23.68 1.55
C LEU A 77 7.23 23.33 0.42
N ALA A 78 6.15 24.11 0.27
CA ALA A 78 5.17 23.90 -0.79
C ALA A 78 5.79 24.04 -2.18
N VAL A 79 6.62 25.07 -2.40
CA VAL A 79 7.32 25.27 -3.67
C VAL A 79 8.33 24.14 -3.94
N ALA A 80 9.08 23.71 -2.92
CA ALA A 80 10.04 22.61 -3.07
C ALA A 80 9.36 21.27 -3.43
N GLU A 81 8.26 20.95 -2.76
CA GLU A 81 7.50 19.73 -3.06
C GLU A 81 6.80 19.81 -4.43
N PHE A 82 6.30 21.00 -4.81
CA PHE A 82 5.75 21.24 -6.14
C PHE A 82 6.81 21.05 -7.24
N GLU A 83 8.02 21.56 -7.03
CA GLU A 83 9.15 21.36 -7.94
C GLU A 83 9.48 19.88 -8.11
N ARG A 84 9.54 19.10 -7.02
CA ARG A 84 9.76 17.66 -7.09
C ARG A 84 8.71 16.96 -7.95
N SER A 85 7.43 17.28 -7.73
CA SER A 85 6.32 16.74 -8.54
C SER A 85 6.44 17.15 -10.01
N TYR A 86 6.80 18.41 -10.28
CA TYR A 86 6.97 18.92 -11.64
C TYR A 86 8.12 18.24 -12.38
N VAL A 87 9.28 18.10 -11.74
CA VAL A 87 10.44 17.38 -12.30
C VAL A 87 10.06 15.93 -12.60
N SER A 88 9.39 15.24 -11.68
CA SER A 88 8.93 13.87 -11.91
C SER A 88 7.97 13.75 -13.10
N ALA A 89 7.08 14.72 -13.28
CA ALA A 89 6.11 14.75 -14.38
C ALA A 89 6.71 15.13 -15.75
N THR A 90 7.86 15.80 -15.78
CA THR A 90 8.46 16.36 -17.01
C THR A 90 9.78 15.71 -17.43
N CYS A 91 10.41 14.92 -16.55
CA CYS A 91 11.72 14.30 -16.81
C CYS A 91 11.73 13.27 -17.95
N LEU A 92 10.57 12.76 -18.36
CA LEU A 92 10.46 11.76 -19.42
C LEU A 92 10.02 12.38 -20.75
N PRO A 93 10.73 12.12 -21.86
CA PRO A 93 10.30 12.57 -23.19
C PRO A 93 8.92 11.99 -23.58
N THR A 94 8.10 12.78 -24.27
CA THR A 94 6.76 12.34 -24.71
C THR A 94 6.78 11.06 -25.54
N GLU A 95 7.77 10.91 -26.44
CA GLU A 95 7.93 9.69 -27.25
C GLU A 95 8.20 8.45 -26.36
N PHE A 96 9.05 8.61 -25.34
CA PHE A 96 9.34 7.54 -24.39
C PHE A 96 8.07 7.13 -23.63
N VAL A 97 7.31 8.10 -23.10
CA VAL A 97 6.05 7.84 -22.40
C VAL A 97 5.07 7.07 -23.29
N GLN A 98 4.93 7.43 -24.57
CA GLN A 98 4.07 6.71 -25.52
C GLN A 98 4.52 5.26 -25.74
N ARG A 99 5.82 5.02 -25.95
CA ARG A 99 6.39 3.67 -26.10
C ARG A 99 6.14 2.83 -24.85
N ARG A 100 6.41 3.40 -23.67
CA ARG A 100 6.23 2.74 -22.37
C ARG A 100 4.78 2.34 -22.17
N THR A 101 3.84 3.27 -22.29
CA THR A 101 2.40 3.01 -22.10
C THR A 101 1.89 1.91 -23.05
N ALA A 102 2.28 1.95 -24.33
CA ALA A 102 1.86 0.93 -25.29
C ALA A 102 2.42 -0.46 -24.93
N ALA A 103 3.66 -0.55 -24.46
CA ALA A 103 4.29 -1.80 -24.08
C ALA A 103 3.70 -2.40 -22.80
N THR A 104 3.53 -1.59 -21.74
CA THR A 104 2.99 -2.07 -20.46
C THR A 104 1.52 -2.49 -20.57
N MET A 105 0.69 -1.73 -21.30
CA MET A 105 -0.71 -2.13 -21.53
C MET A 105 -0.82 -3.48 -22.26
N ARG A 106 -0.02 -3.69 -23.31
CA ARG A 106 -0.02 -4.96 -24.06
C ARG A 106 0.50 -6.11 -23.20
N SER A 107 1.57 -5.86 -22.43
CA SER A 107 2.16 -6.83 -21.52
C SER A 107 1.16 -7.26 -20.43
N GLU A 108 0.48 -6.31 -19.79
CA GLU A 108 -0.52 -6.59 -18.77
C GLU A 108 -1.73 -7.37 -19.33
N GLN A 109 -2.23 -6.99 -20.51
CA GLN A 109 -3.31 -7.73 -21.18
C GLN A 109 -2.91 -9.17 -21.47
N LEU A 110 -1.72 -9.36 -22.04
CA LEU A 110 -1.19 -10.69 -22.33
C LEU A 110 -0.99 -11.50 -21.03
N TRP A 111 -0.46 -10.87 -19.98
CA TRP A 111 -0.27 -11.48 -18.67
C TRP A 111 -1.59 -11.99 -18.07
N ARG A 112 -2.69 -11.25 -18.16
CA ARG A 112 -4.01 -11.69 -17.66
C ARG A 112 -4.43 -13.02 -18.29
N ASP A 113 -4.22 -13.16 -19.59
CA ASP A 113 -4.60 -14.37 -20.34
C ASP A 113 -3.65 -15.55 -20.11
N LEU A 114 -2.35 -15.27 -19.97
CA LEU A 114 -1.31 -16.30 -19.87
C LEU A 114 -1.08 -16.78 -18.44
N ARG A 115 -1.27 -15.92 -17.43
CA ARG A 115 -1.12 -16.30 -16.02
C ARG A 115 -2.01 -17.47 -15.67
N ALA A 116 -3.29 -17.44 -16.07
CA ALA A 116 -4.23 -18.54 -15.78
C ALA A 116 -3.77 -19.90 -16.32
N LYS A 117 -2.92 -19.90 -17.36
CA LYS A 117 -2.36 -21.08 -18.03
C LYS A 117 -0.94 -21.43 -17.55
N GLY A 118 -0.29 -20.56 -16.78
CA GLY A 118 1.13 -20.70 -16.42
C GLY A 118 2.08 -20.63 -17.62
N ASP A 119 1.67 -19.97 -18.71
CA ASP A 119 2.42 -19.94 -19.97
C ASP A 119 3.49 -18.84 -19.94
N TRP A 120 4.60 -19.14 -19.27
CA TRP A 120 5.74 -18.23 -19.13
C TRP A 120 6.43 -17.94 -20.46
N ASP A 121 6.66 -18.97 -21.28
CA ASP A 121 7.45 -18.84 -22.51
C ASP A 121 6.78 -17.89 -23.52
N THR A 122 5.45 -17.91 -23.60
CA THR A 122 4.71 -16.96 -24.44
C THR A 122 4.68 -15.55 -23.84
N PHE A 123 4.72 -15.44 -22.50
CA PHE A 123 4.73 -14.15 -21.80
C PHE A 123 6.10 -13.46 -21.83
N LEU A 124 7.18 -14.23 -21.79
CA LEU A 124 8.57 -13.78 -21.64
C LEU A 124 8.94 -12.61 -22.59
N PRO A 125 8.67 -12.65 -23.90
CA PRO A 125 9.06 -11.55 -24.80
C PRO A 125 8.37 -10.22 -24.47
N ALA A 126 7.15 -10.25 -23.94
CA ALA A 126 6.44 -9.03 -23.54
C ALA A 126 7.08 -8.42 -22.29
N LEU A 127 7.43 -9.25 -21.31
CA LEU A 127 8.11 -8.80 -20.10
C LEU A 127 9.54 -8.29 -20.40
N GLU A 128 10.27 -8.92 -21.32
CA GLU A 128 11.56 -8.43 -21.81
C GLU A 128 11.46 -7.01 -22.37
N GLY A 129 10.44 -6.74 -23.19
CA GLY A 129 10.16 -5.41 -23.72
C GLY A 129 9.89 -4.39 -22.61
N VAL A 130 9.12 -4.76 -21.59
CA VAL A 130 8.84 -3.89 -20.43
C VAL A 130 10.11 -3.62 -19.62
N VAL A 131 10.90 -4.63 -19.28
CA VAL A 131 12.14 -4.45 -18.50
C VAL A 131 13.15 -3.58 -19.24
N ALA A 132 13.27 -3.71 -20.56
CA ALA A 132 14.12 -2.83 -21.37
C ALA A 132 13.70 -1.35 -21.26
N LEU A 133 12.40 -1.08 -21.30
CA LEU A 133 11.86 0.28 -21.12
C LEU A 133 12.02 0.78 -19.69
N VAL A 134 11.89 -0.08 -18.68
CA VAL A 134 12.14 0.28 -17.27
C VAL A 134 13.59 0.69 -17.06
N ARG A 135 14.56 0.01 -17.68
CA ARG A 135 15.99 0.41 -17.63
C ARG A 135 16.21 1.78 -18.27
N GLU A 136 15.56 2.05 -19.40
CA GLU A 136 15.61 3.37 -20.06
C GLU A 136 14.97 4.46 -19.17
N GLU A 137 13.81 4.19 -18.56
CA GLU A 137 13.17 5.10 -17.59
C GLU A 137 14.07 5.42 -16.40
N ALA A 138 14.67 4.38 -15.82
CA ALA A 138 15.55 4.50 -14.67
C ALA A 138 16.72 5.45 -14.97
N GLN A 139 17.31 5.35 -16.16
CA GLN A 139 18.40 6.22 -16.60
C GLN A 139 17.93 7.66 -16.81
N LEU A 140 16.82 7.88 -17.52
CA LEU A 140 16.26 9.22 -17.76
C LEU A 140 15.95 9.95 -16.45
N ARG A 141 15.36 9.23 -15.48
CA ARG A 141 15.06 9.79 -14.16
C ARG A 141 16.31 10.02 -13.32
N ALA A 142 17.28 9.10 -13.37
CA ALA A 142 18.57 9.26 -12.70
C ALA A 142 19.29 10.52 -13.20
N GLU A 143 19.28 10.78 -14.51
CA GLU A 143 19.86 12.00 -15.09
C GLU A 143 19.15 13.27 -14.60
N ALA A 144 17.82 13.24 -14.52
CA ALA A 144 17.03 14.38 -14.05
C ALA A 144 17.16 14.66 -12.54
N THR A 145 17.40 13.63 -11.73
CA THR A 145 17.37 13.72 -10.26
C THR A 145 18.74 13.61 -9.60
N GLY A 146 19.76 13.16 -10.33
CA GLY A 146 21.09 12.84 -9.78
C GLY A 146 21.13 11.58 -8.91
N LEU A 147 20.07 10.76 -8.92
CA LEU A 147 19.98 9.52 -8.15
C LEU A 147 20.56 8.32 -8.91
N ALA A 148 20.81 7.22 -8.20
CA ALA A 148 21.09 5.94 -8.86
C ALA A 148 19.83 5.45 -9.61
N PRO A 149 19.97 4.66 -10.71
CA PRO A 149 18.83 4.26 -11.54
C PRO A 149 17.66 3.62 -10.77
N TYR A 150 17.94 2.67 -9.87
CA TYR A 150 16.87 2.04 -9.08
C TYR A 150 16.29 2.97 -8.01
N ASP A 151 17.12 3.82 -7.38
CA ASP A 151 16.64 4.86 -6.45
C ASP A 151 15.68 5.82 -7.16
N ALA A 152 15.97 6.20 -8.41
CA ALA A 152 15.13 7.09 -9.20
C ALA A 152 13.77 6.47 -9.58
N LEU A 153 13.70 5.14 -9.73
CA LEU A 153 12.43 4.43 -9.90
C LEU A 153 11.62 4.43 -8.61
N MET A 154 12.26 4.09 -7.50
CA MET A 154 11.62 4.01 -6.18
C MET A 154 11.16 5.37 -5.65
N ASP A 155 11.89 6.46 -5.92
CA ASP A 155 11.57 7.83 -5.46
C ASP A 155 10.22 8.34 -5.99
N GLN A 156 9.68 7.72 -7.06
CA GLN A 156 8.34 8.01 -7.56
C GLN A 156 7.23 7.57 -6.59
N TYR A 157 7.47 6.48 -5.85
CA TYR A 157 6.50 5.86 -4.95
C TYR A 157 6.78 6.20 -3.49
N ASP A 158 8.04 6.23 -3.10
CA ASP A 158 8.49 6.53 -1.75
C ASP A 158 9.66 7.53 -1.77
N PRO A 159 9.33 8.83 -1.87
CA PRO A 159 10.33 9.88 -2.01
C PRO A 159 11.28 9.94 -0.81
N GLY A 160 12.58 9.98 -1.10
CA GLY A 160 13.65 10.08 -0.11
C GLY A 160 14.21 8.74 0.40
N ASN A 161 13.57 7.61 0.14
CA ASN A 161 14.15 6.31 0.46
C ASN A 161 15.28 5.94 -0.51
N ARG A 162 16.32 5.26 -0.04
CA ARG A 162 17.47 4.85 -0.86
C ARG A 162 17.83 3.39 -0.64
N VAL A 163 18.34 2.73 -1.68
CA VAL A 163 18.83 1.34 -1.63
C VAL A 163 19.86 1.17 -0.51
N ALA A 164 20.74 2.16 -0.30
CA ALA A 164 21.75 2.11 0.74
C ALA A 164 21.16 1.90 2.15
N ASP A 165 20.00 2.47 2.43
CA ASP A 165 19.32 2.33 3.73
C ASP A 165 18.44 1.07 3.77
N ILE A 166 17.69 0.82 2.69
CA ILE A 166 16.78 -0.34 2.58
C ILE A 166 17.56 -1.64 2.63
N ASP A 167 18.72 -1.74 1.98
CA ASP A 167 19.54 -2.96 1.95
C ASP A 167 19.94 -3.41 3.35
N VAL A 168 20.29 -2.46 4.23
CA VAL A 168 20.66 -2.75 5.60
C VAL A 168 19.46 -3.31 6.36
N VAL A 169 18.32 -2.63 6.29
CA VAL A 169 17.10 -3.00 7.02
C VAL A 169 16.52 -4.32 6.52
N PHE A 170 16.48 -4.53 5.19
CA PHE A 170 15.95 -5.75 4.60
C PHE A 170 16.88 -6.94 4.80
N ALA A 171 18.21 -6.76 4.79
CA ALA A 171 19.14 -7.85 5.10
C ALA A 171 18.98 -8.35 6.54
N ASP A 172 18.88 -7.42 7.50
CA ASP A 172 18.63 -7.72 8.91
C ASP A 172 17.26 -8.41 9.12
N LEU A 173 16.19 -7.84 8.55
CA LEU A 173 14.85 -8.44 8.62
C LEU A 173 14.80 -9.82 7.96
N LYS A 174 15.38 -9.99 6.77
CA LYS A 174 15.43 -11.28 6.07
C LYS A 174 16.14 -12.34 6.91
N SER A 175 17.31 -12.00 7.47
CA SER A 175 18.06 -12.93 8.32
C SER A 175 17.23 -13.38 9.51
N PHE A 176 16.56 -12.45 10.19
CA PHE A 176 15.67 -12.77 11.30
C PHE A 176 14.50 -13.67 10.87
N LEU A 177 13.81 -13.34 9.77
CA LEU A 177 12.61 -14.06 9.35
C LEU A 177 12.90 -15.50 8.90
N LYS A 178 14.05 -15.75 8.27
CA LYS A 178 14.45 -17.11 7.89
C LYS A 178 14.56 -18.05 9.10
N ASP A 179 14.98 -17.53 10.25
CA ASP A 179 15.04 -18.30 11.50
C ASP A 179 13.70 -18.29 12.24
N PHE A 180 12.96 -17.18 12.19
CA PHE A 180 11.73 -17.00 12.96
C PHE A 180 10.50 -17.68 12.33
N VAL A 181 10.41 -17.82 11.00
CA VAL A 181 9.30 -18.52 10.35
C VAL A 181 9.17 -19.97 10.83
N PRO A 182 10.24 -20.80 10.86
CA PRO A 182 10.19 -22.12 11.49
C PRO A 182 9.73 -22.08 12.96
N GLU A 183 10.26 -21.16 13.77
CA GLU A 183 9.85 -21.02 15.17
C GLU A 183 8.36 -20.72 15.32
N ALA A 184 7.84 -19.75 14.57
CA ALA A 184 6.44 -19.35 14.59
C ALA A 184 5.51 -20.51 14.20
N LEU A 185 5.91 -21.32 13.21
CA LEU A 185 5.17 -22.51 12.80
C LEU A 185 5.18 -23.60 13.87
N ASP A 186 6.32 -23.85 14.52
CA ASP A 186 6.43 -24.81 15.63
C ASP A 186 5.59 -24.38 16.84
N VAL A 187 5.59 -23.08 17.17
CA VAL A 187 4.75 -22.49 18.22
C VAL A 187 3.28 -22.67 17.85
N GLN A 188 2.91 -22.36 16.61
CA GLN A 188 1.56 -22.54 16.11
C GLN A 188 1.13 -24.01 16.19
N GLU A 189 1.95 -24.96 15.75
CA GLU A 189 1.63 -26.40 15.82
C GLU A 189 1.33 -26.85 17.26
N ARG A 190 2.13 -26.39 18.24
CA ARG A 190 1.87 -26.65 19.66
C ARG A 190 0.55 -26.02 20.13
N ARG A 191 0.25 -24.78 19.73
CA ARG A 191 -1.02 -24.10 20.05
C ARG A 191 -2.21 -24.87 19.46
N LEU A 192 -2.12 -25.29 18.19
CA LEU A 192 -3.15 -26.05 17.48
C LEU A 192 -3.34 -27.47 18.03
N SER A 193 -2.27 -28.10 18.51
CA SER A 193 -2.36 -29.40 19.19
C SER A 193 -3.13 -29.32 20.50
N ALA A 194 -2.96 -28.22 21.26
CA ALA A 194 -3.71 -27.97 22.49
C ALA A 194 -5.14 -27.49 22.23
N ARG A 195 -5.33 -26.68 21.18
CA ARG A 195 -6.62 -26.11 20.78
C ARG A 195 -6.73 -26.09 19.25
N PRO A 196 -7.33 -27.14 18.65
CA PRO A 196 -7.50 -27.20 17.20
C PRO A 196 -8.29 -26.00 16.66
N ARG A 197 -7.91 -25.51 15.48
CA ARG A 197 -8.63 -24.44 14.77
C ARG A 197 -10.06 -24.87 14.48
N LYS A 198 -11.00 -23.94 14.70
CA LYS A 198 -12.39 -24.11 14.29
C LYS A 198 -12.53 -23.69 12.83
N PRO A 199 -13.33 -24.40 12.01
CA PRO A 199 -13.56 -24.00 10.64
C PRO A 199 -14.34 -22.68 10.62
N LEU A 200 -13.81 -21.68 9.91
CA LEU A 200 -14.56 -20.49 9.51
C LEU A 200 -15.16 -20.77 8.12
N ASN A 201 -16.26 -21.51 8.10
CA ASN A 201 -17.00 -21.75 6.87
C ASN A 201 -18.50 -21.77 7.18
N GLY A 202 -19.24 -20.88 6.53
CA GLY A 202 -20.67 -20.76 6.72
C GLY A 202 -21.29 -19.79 5.72
N PRO A 203 -22.63 -19.78 5.58
CA PRO A 203 -23.30 -18.82 4.73
C PRO A 203 -23.30 -17.45 5.41
N TYR A 204 -22.50 -16.51 4.89
CA TYR A 204 -22.48 -15.12 5.34
C TYR A 204 -23.11 -14.20 4.27
N PRO A 205 -24.36 -13.74 4.44
CA PRO A 205 -24.99 -12.84 3.49
C PRO A 205 -24.19 -11.53 3.33
N ILE A 206 -24.01 -11.09 2.08
CA ILE A 206 -23.21 -9.91 1.74
C ILE A 206 -23.74 -8.67 2.45
N GLU A 207 -25.06 -8.51 2.54
CA GLU A 207 -25.71 -7.37 3.19
C GLU A 207 -25.38 -7.29 4.68
N LYS A 208 -25.32 -8.43 5.37
CA LYS A 208 -24.94 -8.49 6.79
C LYS A 208 -23.45 -8.17 6.99
N GLN A 209 -22.59 -8.70 6.11
CA GLN A 209 -21.17 -8.38 6.12
C GLN A 209 -20.91 -6.90 5.85
N ARG A 210 -21.69 -6.29 4.94
CA ARG A 210 -21.63 -4.86 4.68
C ARG A 210 -21.96 -4.05 5.92
N GLU A 211 -23.04 -4.36 6.63
CA GLU A 211 -23.38 -3.66 7.86
C GLU A 211 -22.31 -3.84 8.96
N LEU A 212 -21.72 -5.04 9.07
CA LEU A 212 -20.59 -5.30 9.96
C LEU A 212 -19.36 -4.47 9.57
N GLY A 213 -19.02 -4.41 8.28
CA GLY A 213 -17.91 -3.60 7.77
C GLY A 213 -18.12 -2.10 8.04
N LEU A 214 -19.34 -1.59 7.80
CA LEU A 214 -19.70 -0.21 8.14
C LEU A 214 -19.61 0.06 9.65
N ALA A 215 -19.93 -0.93 10.49
CA ALA A 215 -19.74 -0.82 11.94
C ALA A 215 -18.25 -0.79 12.33
N ALA A 216 -17.43 -1.61 11.68
CA ALA A 216 -15.98 -1.62 11.88
C ALA A 216 -15.36 -0.26 11.51
N MET A 217 -15.70 0.28 10.34
CA MET A 217 -15.27 1.60 9.86
C MET A 217 -15.64 2.71 10.84
N ARG A 218 -16.90 2.74 11.30
CA ARG A 218 -17.36 3.73 12.28
C ARG A 218 -16.59 3.62 13.60
N ALA A 219 -16.36 2.39 14.08
CA ALA A 219 -15.65 2.17 15.33
C ALA A 219 -14.22 2.71 15.26
N VAL A 220 -13.48 2.41 14.19
CA VAL A 220 -12.09 2.89 14.03
C VAL A 220 -11.99 4.37 13.62
N GLY A 221 -13.12 5.07 13.46
CA GLY A 221 -13.19 6.52 13.32
C GLY A 221 -13.33 7.05 11.89
N PHE A 222 -13.74 6.24 10.92
CA PHE A 222 -13.99 6.71 9.55
C PHE A 222 -15.16 7.70 9.51
N ASP A 223 -14.97 8.84 8.85
CA ASP A 223 -16.01 9.85 8.69
C ASP A 223 -16.84 9.61 7.42
N PHE A 224 -18.06 9.09 7.59
CA PHE A 224 -19.00 8.84 6.50
C PHE A 224 -19.61 10.12 5.89
N THR A 225 -19.39 11.30 6.48
CA THR A 225 -19.75 12.57 5.84
C THR A 225 -18.75 12.98 4.77
N HIS A 226 -17.55 12.37 4.78
CA HIS A 226 -16.44 12.63 3.87
C HIS A 226 -15.95 11.35 3.16
N GLY A 227 -16.82 10.34 3.03
CA GLY A 227 -16.48 9.16 2.25
C GLY A 227 -17.55 8.07 2.22
N SER A 228 -17.28 7.00 1.47
CA SER A 228 -18.23 5.90 1.29
C SER A 228 -17.54 4.57 0.99
N LEU A 229 -18.25 3.47 1.31
CA LEU A 229 -17.87 2.10 0.98
C LEU A 229 -18.81 1.54 -0.10
N ALA A 230 -18.23 1.03 -1.18
CA ALA A 230 -18.93 0.33 -2.25
C ALA A 230 -18.33 -1.07 -2.53
N ILE A 231 -18.94 -1.81 -3.46
CA ILE A 231 -18.44 -3.13 -3.89
C ILE A 231 -17.76 -2.98 -5.24
N SER A 232 -16.59 -3.60 -5.40
CA SER A 232 -15.86 -3.69 -6.67
C SER A 232 -15.25 -5.09 -6.85
N HIS A 233 -14.65 -5.35 -8.02
CA HIS A 233 -13.90 -6.59 -8.25
C HIS A 233 -12.54 -6.61 -7.55
N HIS A 234 -11.91 -5.43 -7.42
CA HIS A 234 -10.60 -5.23 -6.80
C HIS A 234 -10.73 -4.09 -5.77
N PRO A 235 -10.64 -4.38 -4.46
CA PRO A 235 -10.66 -3.35 -3.43
C PRO A 235 -9.62 -2.26 -3.69
N PHE A 236 -9.97 -1.03 -3.31
CA PHE A 236 -9.07 0.12 -3.34
C PHE A 236 -9.61 1.23 -2.43
N CYS A 237 -8.72 2.14 -2.04
CA CYS A 237 -9.02 3.43 -1.46
C CYS A 237 -8.53 4.53 -2.42
N GLY A 238 -9.42 5.47 -2.76
CA GLY A 238 -9.11 6.62 -3.61
C GLY A 238 -10.02 7.81 -3.28
N GLY A 239 -10.14 8.76 -4.19
CA GLY A 239 -10.87 10.01 -3.94
C GLY A 239 -9.93 11.16 -3.61
N VAL A 240 -10.46 12.13 -2.87
CA VAL A 240 -9.70 13.25 -2.30
C VAL A 240 -9.96 13.31 -0.79
N PRO A 241 -9.14 14.01 0.01
CA PRO A 241 -9.28 14.07 1.47
C PRO A 241 -10.69 14.39 2.00
N THR A 242 -11.50 15.12 1.23
CA THR A 242 -12.87 15.52 1.60
C THR A 242 -13.97 14.65 0.97
N ASP A 243 -13.62 13.71 0.10
CA ASP A 243 -14.52 12.73 -0.54
C ASP A 243 -13.76 11.42 -0.85
N VAL A 244 -13.50 10.62 0.18
CA VAL A 244 -12.76 9.35 0.08
C VAL A 244 -13.68 8.21 -0.34
N ARG A 245 -13.30 7.50 -1.41
CA ARG A 245 -14.06 6.38 -1.98
C ARG A 245 -13.31 5.09 -1.76
N MET A 246 -13.95 4.19 -1.02
CA MET A 246 -13.41 2.87 -0.74
C MET A 246 -14.26 1.81 -1.41
N THR A 247 -13.62 0.73 -1.81
CA THR A 247 -14.33 -0.46 -2.28
C THR A 247 -13.84 -1.70 -1.56
N THR A 248 -14.71 -2.69 -1.46
CA THR A 248 -14.39 -4.00 -0.93
C THR A 248 -15.00 -5.09 -1.79
N ARG A 249 -14.59 -6.34 -1.54
CA ARG A 249 -15.13 -7.53 -2.15
C ARG A 249 -15.53 -8.51 -1.07
N TYR A 250 -16.75 -9.02 -1.16
CA TYR A 250 -17.26 -10.00 -0.21
C TYR A 250 -17.10 -11.44 -0.71
N ARG A 251 -16.93 -12.34 0.26
CA ARG A 251 -17.05 -13.79 0.10
C ARG A 251 -18.30 -14.28 0.81
N THR A 252 -18.94 -15.34 0.34
CA THR A 252 -20.17 -15.86 0.97
C THR A 252 -19.93 -17.06 1.86
N ASP A 253 -18.73 -17.63 1.81
CA ASP A 253 -18.29 -18.81 2.57
C ASP A 253 -17.55 -18.45 3.87
N GLU A 254 -16.97 -17.25 3.96
CA GLU A 254 -16.37 -16.68 5.16
C GLU A 254 -16.51 -15.15 5.15
N PHE A 255 -16.43 -14.48 6.31
CA PHE A 255 -16.59 -13.03 6.41
C PHE A 255 -15.31 -12.27 6.76
N LEU A 256 -14.30 -12.97 7.28
CA LEU A 256 -13.15 -12.36 7.93
C LEU A 256 -12.21 -11.70 6.93
N SER A 257 -12.02 -12.31 5.76
CA SER A 257 -11.19 -11.71 4.70
C SER A 257 -11.78 -10.38 4.23
N SER A 258 -13.10 -10.34 4.01
CA SER A 258 -13.81 -9.11 3.62
C SER A 258 -13.71 -8.03 4.71
N LEU A 259 -13.87 -8.41 5.99
CA LEU A 259 -13.74 -7.51 7.13
C LEU A 259 -12.32 -6.94 7.25
N MET A 260 -11.29 -7.78 7.14
CA MET A 260 -9.89 -7.34 7.21
C MET A 260 -9.54 -6.44 6.04
N GLY A 261 -10.01 -6.76 4.82
CA GLY A 261 -9.89 -5.86 3.67
C GLY A 261 -10.55 -4.50 3.91
N VAL A 262 -11.76 -4.45 4.49
CA VAL A 262 -12.40 -3.18 4.85
C VAL A 262 -11.56 -2.40 5.86
N LEU A 263 -11.02 -3.06 6.90
CA LEU A 263 -10.19 -2.41 7.92
C LEU A 263 -8.85 -1.91 7.37
N HIS A 264 -8.22 -2.66 6.47
CA HIS A 264 -7.02 -2.26 5.74
C HIS A 264 -7.27 -0.97 4.95
N GLU A 265 -8.27 -0.97 4.07
CA GLU A 265 -8.63 0.19 3.27
C GLU A 265 -9.10 1.37 4.15
N THR A 266 -9.66 1.09 5.33
CA THR A 266 -10.04 2.15 6.28
C THR A 266 -8.81 2.87 6.82
N GLY A 267 -7.70 2.15 7.06
CA GLY A 267 -6.46 2.79 7.49
C GLY A 267 -5.88 3.73 6.43
N HIS A 268 -5.93 3.35 5.16
CA HIS A 268 -5.64 4.25 4.03
C HIS A 268 -6.53 5.48 4.06
N ALA A 269 -7.84 5.28 4.18
CA ALA A 269 -8.79 6.38 4.15
C ALA A 269 -8.66 7.34 5.35
N LEU A 270 -8.34 6.83 6.54
CA LEU A 270 -8.10 7.66 7.72
C LEU A 270 -6.90 8.59 7.52
N TYR A 271 -5.86 8.11 6.83
CA TYR A 271 -4.73 8.98 6.47
C TYR A 271 -5.20 10.11 5.54
N GLU A 272 -5.90 9.76 4.45
CA GLU A 272 -6.42 10.73 3.48
C GLU A 272 -7.36 11.77 4.14
N GLN A 273 -8.32 11.33 4.96
CA GLN A 273 -9.23 12.22 5.69
C GLN A 273 -8.51 13.12 6.70
N GLY A 274 -7.35 12.67 7.20
CA GLY A 274 -6.50 13.40 8.14
C GLY A 274 -5.51 14.38 7.51
N LEU A 275 -5.42 14.45 6.18
CA LEU A 275 -4.50 15.36 5.47
C LEU A 275 -4.90 16.84 5.64
N PRO A 276 -3.93 17.78 5.59
CA PRO A 276 -4.18 19.20 5.80
C PRO A 276 -4.97 19.83 4.66
N LYS A 277 -6.23 20.17 4.95
CA LYS A 277 -7.20 20.72 3.97
C LYS A 277 -6.77 22.05 3.35
N GLU A 278 -6.00 22.86 4.06
CA GLU A 278 -5.50 24.15 3.57
C GLU A 278 -4.47 24.02 2.44
N TRP A 279 -3.81 22.85 2.35
CA TRP A 279 -2.78 22.53 1.35
C TRP A 279 -3.24 21.46 0.37
N SER A 280 -4.53 21.08 0.33
CA SER A 280 -5.01 19.95 -0.47
C SER A 280 -4.75 20.08 -1.97
N HIS A 281 -4.72 21.32 -2.46
CA HIS A 281 -4.42 21.67 -3.85
C HIS A 281 -2.92 21.78 -4.16
N TRP A 282 -2.05 21.61 -3.16
CA TRP A 282 -0.60 21.54 -3.31
C TRP A 282 -0.11 20.10 -3.08
N PRO A 283 0.96 19.66 -3.78
CA PRO A 283 1.65 18.42 -3.46
C PRO A 283 2.06 18.29 -1.99
N LEU A 284 2.34 19.41 -1.31
CA LEU A 284 2.65 19.46 0.12
C LEU A 284 1.56 18.84 1.01
N GLY A 285 0.28 19.02 0.64
CA GLY A 285 -0.86 18.52 1.42
C GLY A 285 -1.25 17.08 1.08
N LYS A 286 -0.55 16.42 0.15
CA LYS A 286 -0.79 15.02 -0.23
C LYS A 286 -0.04 14.06 0.70
N ALA A 287 -0.49 12.82 0.75
CA ALA A 287 0.20 11.74 1.46
C ALA A 287 1.65 11.57 0.95
N ARG A 288 2.58 11.22 1.86
CA ARG A 288 4.03 11.34 1.55
C ARG A 288 4.53 10.38 0.48
N GLY A 289 4.03 9.16 0.49
CA GLY A 289 4.53 8.05 -0.31
C GLY A 289 3.87 6.74 0.13
N MET A 290 4.02 5.72 -0.70
CA MET A 290 3.33 4.44 -0.54
C MET A 290 3.67 3.73 0.77
N GLY A 291 4.93 3.77 1.23
CA GLY A 291 5.33 3.15 2.49
C GLY A 291 4.68 3.81 3.70
N MET A 292 4.54 5.14 3.71
CA MET A 292 3.79 5.84 4.76
C MET A 292 2.29 5.54 4.64
N HIS A 293 1.75 5.51 3.43
CA HIS A 293 0.33 5.23 3.18
C HIS A 293 -0.06 3.81 3.62
N GLU A 294 0.72 2.82 3.23
CA GLU A 294 0.60 1.42 3.62
C GLU A 294 0.82 1.23 5.13
N SER A 295 1.67 2.04 5.76
CA SER A 295 1.82 1.97 7.21
C SER A 295 0.50 2.27 7.93
N GLN A 296 -0.37 3.11 7.35
CA GLN A 296 -1.65 3.46 7.98
C GLN A 296 -2.70 2.36 7.79
N SER A 297 -2.74 1.70 6.63
CA SER A 297 -3.57 0.51 6.41
C SER A 297 -3.15 -0.64 7.33
N LEU A 298 -1.86 -0.98 7.34
CA LEU A 298 -1.31 -2.03 8.19
C LEU A 298 -1.35 -1.68 9.67
N PHE A 299 -1.36 -0.41 10.05
CA PHE A 299 -1.62 -0.03 11.44
C PHE A 299 -3.02 -0.47 11.86
N VAL A 300 -4.06 -0.16 11.07
CA VAL A 300 -5.43 -0.55 11.40
C VAL A 300 -5.61 -2.06 11.31
N GLU A 301 -5.16 -2.68 10.23
CA GLU A 301 -5.33 -4.12 10.02
C GLU A 301 -4.46 -4.95 10.98
N MET A 302 -3.14 -4.75 10.95
CA MET A 302 -2.19 -5.63 11.63
C MET A 302 -1.93 -5.24 13.08
N GLN A 303 -1.85 -3.94 13.39
CA GLN A 303 -1.54 -3.49 14.75
C GLN A 303 -2.79 -3.44 15.64
N LEU A 304 -3.94 -3.02 15.09
CA LEU A 304 -5.21 -2.98 15.84
C LEU A 304 -6.04 -4.25 15.65
N ALA A 305 -6.50 -4.55 14.43
CA ALA A 305 -7.55 -5.55 14.19
C ALA A 305 -7.12 -7.01 14.40
N ARG A 306 -5.81 -7.28 14.46
CA ARG A 306 -5.25 -8.60 14.81
C ARG A 306 -4.86 -8.75 16.30
N SER A 307 -5.17 -7.75 17.13
CA SER A 307 -4.94 -7.78 18.58
C SER A 307 -6.10 -8.42 19.35
N SER A 308 -5.81 -8.94 20.55
CA SER A 308 -6.86 -9.39 21.49
C SER A 308 -7.83 -8.28 21.88
N GLU A 309 -7.29 -7.09 22.12
CA GLU A 309 -7.98 -5.91 22.61
C GLU A 309 -9.10 -5.48 21.65
N PHE A 310 -8.80 -5.49 20.35
CA PHE A 310 -9.80 -5.21 19.33
C PHE A 310 -10.92 -6.25 19.32
N TRP A 311 -10.58 -7.55 19.40
CA TRP A 311 -11.57 -8.62 19.34
C TRP A 311 -12.43 -8.73 20.62
N GLU A 312 -11.92 -8.34 21.78
CA GLU A 312 -12.72 -8.21 23.00
C GLU A 312 -13.87 -7.20 22.81
N PHE A 313 -13.62 -6.12 22.08
CA PHE A 313 -14.64 -5.14 21.70
C PHE A 313 -15.52 -5.60 20.53
N PHE A 314 -14.91 -6.17 19.49
CA PHE A 314 -15.56 -6.32 18.19
C PHE A 314 -16.29 -7.66 18.01
N LEU A 315 -15.91 -8.72 18.74
CA LEU A 315 -16.60 -10.01 18.66
C LEU A 315 -18.12 -9.91 18.95
N PRO A 316 -18.59 -9.14 19.96
CA PRO A 316 -20.01 -8.86 20.14
C PRO A 316 -20.69 -8.22 18.92
N GLN A 317 -20.00 -7.36 18.16
CA GLN A 317 -20.54 -6.75 16.94
C GLN A 317 -20.70 -7.79 15.83
N VAL A 318 -19.75 -8.73 15.70
CA VAL A 318 -19.88 -9.84 14.74
C VAL A 318 -21.14 -10.63 15.01
N ILE A 319 -21.39 -11.00 16.27
CA ILE A 319 -22.59 -11.73 16.68
C ILE A 319 -23.85 -10.90 16.41
N GLN A 320 -23.85 -9.60 16.74
CA GLN A 320 -24.97 -8.70 16.51
C GLN A 320 -25.37 -8.60 15.03
N TYR A 321 -24.41 -8.47 14.12
CA TYR A 321 -24.69 -8.24 12.69
C TYR A 321 -24.86 -9.54 11.90
N LEU A 322 -24.07 -10.57 12.19
CA LEU A 322 -24.10 -11.83 11.43
C LEU A 322 -25.10 -12.83 12.04
N GLY A 323 -25.31 -12.80 13.36
CA GLY A 323 -26.21 -13.66 14.12
C GLY A 323 -25.46 -14.61 15.07
N ASP A 324 -26.18 -15.20 16.04
CA ASP A 324 -25.60 -16.06 17.09
C ASP A 324 -24.86 -17.29 16.54
N ASP A 325 -25.30 -17.82 15.40
CA ASP A 325 -24.68 -18.97 14.75
C ASP A 325 -23.42 -18.62 13.94
N ALA A 326 -23.13 -17.33 13.72
CA ALA A 326 -22.03 -16.88 12.85
C ALA A 326 -20.65 -17.38 13.30
N LEU A 327 -20.45 -17.48 14.62
CA LEU A 327 -19.24 -17.96 15.27
C LEU A 327 -19.63 -18.85 16.47
N ASN A 328 -20.55 -19.80 16.27
CA ASN A 328 -21.10 -20.60 17.36
C ASN A 328 -20.01 -21.29 18.21
N GLY A 329 -19.99 -20.98 19.50
CA GLY A 329 -19.05 -21.52 20.47
C GLY A 329 -17.62 -21.01 20.32
N TRP A 330 -17.35 -19.97 19.52
CA TRP A 330 -16.03 -19.32 19.46
C TRP A 330 -15.83 -18.40 20.67
N ASP A 331 -14.59 -18.38 21.17
CA ASP A 331 -14.10 -17.35 22.07
C ASP A 331 -12.97 -16.54 21.40
N ILE A 332 -12.40 -15.57 22.12
CA ILE A 332 -11.32 -14.71 21.63
C ILE A 332 -10.12 -15.53 21.16
N ALA A 333 -9.77 -16.64 21.83
CA ALA A 333 -8.63 -17.45 21.42
C ALA A 333 -8.86 -18.16 20.08
N ASP A 334 -10.10 -18.54 19.77
CA ASP A 334 -10.45 -19.10 18.45
C ASP A 334 -10.30 -18.04 17.36
N VAL A 335 -10.79 -16.82 17.60
CA VAL A 335 -10.64 -15.71 16.64
C VAL A 335 -9.17 -15.39 16.42
N LEU A 336 -8.38 -15.26 17.48
CA LEU A 336 -6.94 -15.01 17.39
C LEU A 336 -6.20 -16.13 16.68
N SER A 337 -6.62 -17.38 16.84
CA SER A 337 -6.04 -18.51 16.10
C SER A 337 -6.33 -18.45 14.59
N GLU A 338 -7.40 -17.76 14.19
CA GLU A 338 -7.76 -17.56 12.78
C GLU A 338 -7.04 -16.34 12.19
N VAL A 339 -7.17 -15.17 12.84
CA VAL A 339 -6.57 -13.92 12.34
C VAL A 339 -5.05 -13.87 12.47
N ASN A 340 -4.44 -14.75 13.27
CA ASN A 340 -2.98 -14.83 13.40
C ASN A 340 -2.45 -16.17 12.89
N HIS A 341 -3.15 -16.80 11.94
CA HIS A 341 -2.65 -18.02 11.31
C HIS A 341 -1.43 -17.72 10.42
N VAL A 342 -0.40 -18.55 10.53
CA VAL A 342 0.85 -18.46 9.75
C VAL A 342 0.95 -19.66 8.83
N GLU A 343 1.23 -19.44 7.55
CA GLU A 343 1.41 -20.51 6.56
C GLU A 343 2.43 -20.10 5.49
N ARG A 344 3.27 -21.05 5.07
CA ARG A 344 4.12 -20.87 3.89
C ARG A 344 3.24 -20.95 2.63
N GLY A 345 2.86 -19.79 2.11
CA GLY A 345 2.08 -19.68 0.89
C GLY A 345 2.89 -19.27 -0.33
N TYR A 346 2.36 -19.50 -1.53
CA TYR A 346 2.95 -19.00 -2.78
C TYR A 346 2.58 -17.53 -3.04
N ILE A 347 1.38 -17.12 -2.64
CA ILE A 347 0.74 -15.87 -3.05
C ILE A 347 1.01 -14.77 -2.02
N ARG A 348 1.72 -13.72 -2.43
CA ARG A 348 2.08 -12.58 -1.57
C ARG A 348 0.86 -11.89 -0.96
N VAL A 349 -0.20 -11.65 -1.73
CA VAL A 349 -1.39 -10.94 -1.24
C VAL A 349 -2.20 -11.72 -0.21
N ASP A 350 -1.97 -13.03 -0.12
CA ASP A 350 -2.62 -13.93 0.85
C ASP A 350 -1.68 -14.30 2.01
N ALA A 351 -0.43 -13.82 1.99
CA ALA A 351 0.60 -14.19 2.96
C ALA A 351 0.31 -13.54 4.33
N ASP A 352 0.61 -14.28 5.39
CA ASP A 352 0.46 -13.81 6.77
C ASP A 352 1.54 -12.78 7.16
N GLU A 353 1.34 -12.11 8.31
CA GLU A 353 2.23 -11.04 8.80
C GLU A 353 3.70 -11.47 8.95
N VAL A 354 3.97 -12.76 9.21
CA VAL A 354 5.34 -13.29 9.40
C VAL A 354 6.00 -13.59 8.06
N THR A 355 5.29 -14.19 7.11
CA THR A 355 5.86 -14.62 5.83
C THR A 355 5.84 -13.54 4.76
N TYR A 356 4.89 -12.60 4.82
CA TYR A 356 4.70 -11.51 3.85
C TYR A 356 5.97 -10.73 3.49
N PRO A 357 6.84 -10.30 4.44
CA PRO A 357 8.02 -9.52 4.10
C PRO A 357 9.02 -10.29 3.22
N LEU A 358 9.13 -11.61 3.36
CA LEU A 358 10.04 -12.42 2.53
C LEU A 358 9.62 -12.40 1.05
N HIS A 359 8.32 -12.35 0.76
CA HIS A 359 7.82 -12.20 -0.62
C HIS A 359 8.21 -10.84 -1.22
N VAL A 360 8.17 -9.77 -0.43
CA VAL A 360 8.53 -8.42 -0.86
C VAL A 360 10.05 -8.32 -1.07
N ILE A 361 10.84 -8.81 -0.13
CA ILE A 361 12.32 -8.78 -0.20
C ILE A 361 12.80 -9.56 -1.43
N LEU A 362 12.19 -10.70 -1.74
CA LEU A 362 12.47 -11.45 -2.97
C LEU A 362 12.33 -10.58 -4.22
N ARG A 363 11.20 -9.86 -4.34
CA ARG A 363 10.92 -9.01 -5.52
C ARG A 363 11.88 -7.84 -5.59
N TYR A 364 12.11 -7.16 -4.47
CA TYR A 364 13.06 -6.06 -4.38
C TYR A 364 14.45 -6.46 -4.87
N GLU A 365 14.96 -7.60 -4.44
CA GLU A 365 16.28 -8.08 -4.87
C GLU A 365 16.31 -8.40 -6.37
N LEU A 366 15.28 -9.09 -6.89
CA LEU A 366 15.19 -9.38 -8.32
C LEU A 366 15.06 -8.11 -9.16
N GLU A 367 14.30 -7.12 -8.70
CA GLU A 367 14.16 -5.85 -9.41
C GLU A 367 15.49 -5.10 -9.54
N LYS A 368 16.31 -5.06 -8.48
CA LYS A 368 17.64 -4.44 -8.55
C LYS A 368 18.53 -5.14 -9.58
N ASP A 369 18.51 -6.47 -9.61
CA ASP A 369 19.30 -7.24 -10.57
C ASP A 369 18.76 -7.08 -12.01
N LEU A 370 17.44 -7.00 -12.18
CA LEU A 370 16.80 -6.73 -13.46
C LEU A 370 17.15 -5.33 -13.97
N VAL A 371 17.08 -4.30 -13.11
CA VAL A 371 17.33 -2.90 -13.51
C VAL A 371 18.82 -2.66 -13.79
N SER A 372 19.71 -3.26 -13.01
CA SER A 372 21.16 -3.18 -13.25
C SER A 372 21.65 -4.00 -14.44
N GLY A 373 20.86 -4.98 -14.90
CA GLY A 373 21.25 -5.92 -15.96
C GLY A 373 22.00 -7.16 -15.49
N ALA A 374 22.17 -7.33 -14.17
CA ALA A 374 22.76 -8.53 -13.58
C ALA A 374 21.88 -9.79 -13.76
N LEU A 375 20.56 -9.62 -13.88
CA LEU A 375 19.60 -10.68 -14.18
C LEU A 375 18.89 -10.41 -15.52
N GLN A 376 18.78 -11.44 -16.36
CA GLN A 376 17.94 -11.42 -17.55
C GLN A 376 16.54 -11.94 -17.24
N VAL A 377 15.52 -11.45 -17.96
CA VAL A 377 14.12 -11.80 -17.74
C VAL A 377 13.89 -13.30 -17.90
N SER A 378 14.56 -13.93 -18.85
CA SER A 378 14.51 -15.38 -19.08
C SER A 378 14.97 -16.23 -17.89
N GLN A 379 15.72 -15.66 -16.95
CA GLN A 379 16.24 -16.31 -15.75
C GLN A 379 15.34 -16.09 -14.51
N ILE A 380 14.25 -15.33 -14.65
CA ILE A 380 13.34 -15.04 -13.54
C ILE A 380 12.76 -16.33 -12.92
N PRO A 381 12.28 -17.34 -13.67
CA PRO A 381 11.70 -18.54 -13.06
C PRO A 381 12.65 -19.26 -12.09
N GLU A 382 13.89 -19.46 -12.50
CA GLU A 382 14.91 -20.13 -11.67
C GLU A 382 15.36 -19.26 -10.50
N ALA A 383 15.58 -17.95 -10.73
CA ALA A 383 15.98 -17.03 -9.66
C ALA A 383 14.87 -16.85 -8.61
N TRP A 384 13.61 -16.82 -9.06
CA TRP A 384 12.44 -16.79 -8.19
C TRP A 384 12.33 -18.06 -7.37
N ASP A 385 12.41 -19.22 -8.02
CA ASP A 385 12.35 -20.53 -7.35
C ASP A 385 13.44 -20.68 -6.30
N ALA A 386 14.68 -20.34 -6.65
CA ALA A 386 15.81 -20.40 -5.72
C ALA A 386 15.56 -19.55 -4.47
N LYS A 387 15.03 -18.32 -4.62
CA LYS A 387 14.72 -17.45 -3.49
C LYS A 387 13.50 -17.95 -2.69
N MET A 388 12.45 -18.47 -3.34
CA MET A 388 11.29 -19.05 -2.64
C MET A 388 11.69 -20.28 -1.81
N GLN A 389 12.55 -21.13 -2.35
CA GLN A 389 13.13 -22.28 -1.64
C GLN A 389 14.00 -21.81 -0.47
N GLU A 390 14.87 -20.83 -0.68
CA GLU A 390 15.74 -20.30 0.36
C GLU A 390 14.97 -19.63 1.51
N TYR A 391 13.91 -18.89 1.19
CA TYR A 391 13.20 -18.04 2.15
C TYR A 391 12.05 -18.77 2.83
N LEU A 392 11.29 -19.56 2.07
CA LEU A 392 10.06 -20.19 2.52
C LEU A 392 10.07 -21.71 2.38
N GLY A 393 11.08 -22.32 1.74
CA GLY A 393 11.18 -23.77 1.58
C GLY A 393 10.13 -24.36 0.63
N ILE A 394 9.62 -23.57 -0.31
CA ILE A 394 8.60 -24.00 -1.28
C ILE A 394 9.08 -23.77 -2.72
N SER A 395 8.75 -24.73 -3.60
CA SER A 395 9.15 -24.73 -5.01
C SER A 395 8.13 -24.04 -5.90
N THR A 396 8.57 -23.19 -6.81
CA THR A 396 7.73 -22.55 -7.83
C THR A 396 8.11 -22.93 -9.25
N ILE A 397 9.17 -23.71 -9.47
CA ILE A 397 9.71 -23.99 -10.82
C ILE A 397 8.67 -24.58 -11.78
N ASP A 398 7.79 -25.47 -11.28
CA ASP A 398 6.71 -26.09 -12.06
C ASP A 398 5.37 -25.32 -11.95
N ASN A 399 5.37 -24.14 -11.34
CA ASN A 399 4.18 -23.32 -11.14
C ASN A 399 4.43 -21.83 -11.47
N PRO A 400 4.64 -21.46 -12.76
CA PRO A 400 4.84 -20.06 -13.13
C PRO A 400 3.69 -19.15 -12.73
N LYS A 401 2.45 -19.66 -12.80
CA LYS A 401 1.20 -18.95 -12.48
C LYS A 401 1.21 -18.34 -11.08
N ASP A 402 1.57 -19.14 -10.07
CA ASP A 402 1.63 -18.71 -8.67
C ASP A 402 3.07 -18.45 -8.20
N GLY A 403 4.06 -18.64 -9.08
CA GLY A 403 5.44 -18.20 -8.93
C GLY A 403 5.65 -16.80 -9.51
N PRO A 404 6.55 -16.61 -10.49
CA PRO A 404 6.91 -15.29 -11.02
C PRO A 404 5.79 -14.53 -11.73
N MET A 405 4.71 -15.19 -12.17
CA MET A 405 3.56 -14.51 -12.81
C MET A 405 2.49 -14.08 -11.81
N GLN A 406 2.67 -14.27 -10.50
CA GLN A 406 1.58 -14.06 -9.55
C GLN A 406 1.12 -12.60 -9.42
N ASP A 407 2.03 -11.64 -9.66
CA ASP A 407 1.78 -10.21 -9.50
C ASP A 407 1.74 -9.47 -10.84
N VAL A 408 0.90 -8.45 -10.92
CA VAL A 408 0.70 -7.62 -12.12
C VAL A 408 1.75 -6.51 -12.28
N HIS A 409 2.48 -6.19 -11.21
CA HIS A 409 3.37 -5.03 -11.12
C HIS A 409 4.40 -4.97 -12.25
N TRP A 410 5.18 -6.05 -12.45
CA TRP A 410 6.18 -6.09 -13.51
C TRP A 410 5.60 -6.07 -14.93
N PRO A 411 4.51 -6.83 -15.26
CA PRO A 411 3.80 -6.63 -16.52
C PRO A 411 3.38 -5.18 -16.76
N GLY A 412 2.93 -4.48 -15.72
CA GLY A 412 2.54 -3.07 -15.75
C GLY A 412 3.71 -2.07 -15.70
N GLY A 413 4.95 -2.53 -15.55
CA GLY A 413 6.16 -1.69 -15.47
C GLY A 413 6.38 -1.00 -14.11
N ALA A 414 5.68 -1.41 -13.05
CA ALA A 414 5.83 -0.86 -11.71
C ALA A 414 7.04 -1.48 -10.98
N PHE A 415 8.23 -0.91 -11.20
CA PHE A 415 9.49 -1.28 -10.54
C PHE A 415 9.88 -0.23 -9.50
N GLY A 416 10.42 -0.67 -8.35
CA GLY A 416 10.65 0.21 -7.19
C GLY A 416 9.42 0.39 -6.30
N TYR A 417 8.31 -0.30 -6.61
CA TYR A 417 7.06 -0.21 -5.85
C TYR A 417 7.04 -1.16 -4.65
N PHE A 418 7.42 -2.43 -4.84
CA PHE A 418 7.29 -3.46 -3.79
C PHE A 418 7.91 -3.12 -2.43
N PRO A 419 9.07 -2.44 -2.33
CA PRO A 419 9.66 -2.11 -1.03
C PRO A 419 8.71 -1.37 -0.10
N SER A 420 7.83 -0.52 -0.66
CA SER A 420 6.82 0.24 0.09
C SER A 420 5.98 -0.63 1.02
N TYR A 421 5.64 -1.86 0.60
CA TYR A 421 4.81 -2.76 1.38
C TYR A 421 5.46 -3.20 2.70
N THR A 422 6.72 -3.65 2.66
CA THR A 422 7.43 -4.08 3.88
C THR A 422 7.91 -2.89 4.71
N LEU A 423 8.26 -1.78 4.06
CA LEU A 423 8.52 -0.52 4.76
C LEU A 423 7.27 -0.07 5.54
N GLY A 424 6.08 -0.16 4.94
CA GLY A 424 4.80 0.11 5.59
C GLY A 424 4.56 -0.76 6.81
N ALA A 425 4.82 -2.07 6.72
CA ALA A 425 4.68 -2.99 7.85
C ALA A 425 5.61 -2.63 9.02
N MET A 426 6.87 -2.28 8.71
CA MET A 426 7.85 -1.88 9.73
C MET A 426 7.49 -0.53 10.36
N ILE A 427 7.11 0.46 9.55
CA ILE A 427 6.65 1.77 10.03
C ILE A 427 5.42 1.59 10.92
N ALA A 428 4.44 0.77 10.53
CA ALA A 428 3.23 0.51 11.31
C ALA A 428 3.57 -0.05 12.71
N ALA A 429 4.49 -1.03 12.79
CA ALA A 429 4.92 -1.58 14.07
C ALA A 429 5.71 -0.57 14.92
N GLN A 430 6.56 0.25 14.31
CA GLN A 430 7.31 1.30 15.01
C GLN A 430 6.38 2.41 15.52
N LEU A 431 5.40 2.84 14.72
CA LEU A 431 4.34 3.75 15.17
C LEU A 431 3.54 3.12 16.33
N GLY A 432 3.21 1.83 16.24
CA GLY A 432 2.51 1.10 17.30
C GLY A 432 3.31 1.03 18.60
N ALA A 433 4.62 0.80 18.52
CA ALA A 433 5.50 0.81 19.67
C ALA A 433 5.62 2.21 20.31
N ALA A 434 5.84 3.24 19.51
CA ALA A 434 5.89 4.63 20.00
C ALA A 434 4.56 5.05 20.63
N MET A 435 3.44 4.73 20.00
CA MET A 435 2.10 5.06 20.50
C MET A 435 1.79 4.35 21.82
N ARG A 436 2.16 3.09 21.99
CA ARG A 436 1.96 2.37 23.27
C ARG A 436 2.75 2.99 24.42
N ASN A 437 3.90 3.60 24.14
CA ASN A 437 4.68 4.33 25.14
C ASN A 437 4.02 5.67 25.50
N ASP A 438 3.50 6.38 24.50
CA ASP A 438 2.83 7.68 24.68
C ASP A 438 1.43 7.55 25.29
N LEU A 439 0.72 6.45 25.01
CA LEU A 439 -0.64 6.16 25.43
C LEU A 439 -0.70 4.81 26.19
N PRO A 440 -0.30 4.76 27.47
CA PRO A 440 -0.29 3.51 28.25
C PRO A 440 -1.66 2.82 28.35
N ASP A 441 -2.76 3.59 28.26
CA ASP A 441 -4.14 3.09 28.33
C ASP A 441 -4.71 2.66 26.97
N MET A 442 -3.92 2.66 25.89
CA MET A 442 -4.35 2.32 24.53
C MET A 442 -5.12 0.98 24.48
N GLY A 443 -4.61 -0.06 25.16
CA GLY A 443 -5.28 -1.37 25.17
C GLY A 443 -6.65 -1.35 25.86
N ALA A 444 -6.81 -0.56 26.93
CA ALA A 444 -8.10 -0.41 27.60
C ALA A 444 -9.10 0.38 26.75
N GLN A 445 -8.63 1.41 26.04
CA GLN A 445 -9.44 2.19 25.10
C GLN A 445 -9.94 1.31 23.94
N MET A 446 -9.06 0.49 23.36
CA MET A 446 -9.43 -0.46 22.29
C MET A 446 -10.51 -1.46 22.75
N LYS A 447 -10.38 -2.03 23.96
CA LYS A 447 -11.40 -2.92 24.55
C LYS A 447 -12.75 -2.24 24.77
N ALA A 448 -12.74 -0.93 24.98
CA ALA A 448 -13.94 -0.10 25.11
C ALA A 448 -14.51 0.37 23.76
N GLY A 449 -13.82 0.11 22.65
CA GLY A 449 -14.19 0.61 21.33
C GLY A 449 -13.92 2.11 21.12
N ASP A 450 -13.07 2.72 21.95
CA ASP A 450 -12.66 4.12 21.83
C ASP A 450 -11.32 4.22 21.09
N PHE A 451 -11.36 4.70 19.85
CA PHE A 451 -10.17 4.90 19.01
C PHE A 451 -9.81 6.38 18.86
N SER A 452 -10.45 7.27 19.63
CA SER A 452 -10.29 8.72 19.47
C SER A 452 -8.85 9.19 19.72
N GLN A 453 -8.23 8.75 20.83
CA GLN A 453 -6.85 9.14 21.16
C GLN A 453 -5.82 8.46 20.25
N ILE A 454 -6.09 7.22 19.80
CA ILE A 454 -5.27 6.51 18.82
C ILE A 454 -5.23 7.30 17.50
N ASN A 455 -6.39 7.76 17.03
CA ASN A 455 -6.49 8.56 15.81
C ASN A 455 -5.89 9.96 15.99
N GLN A 456 -6.13 10.61 17.13
CA GLN A 456 -5.55 11.92 17.42
C GLN A 456 -4.02 11.87 17.41
N TRP A 457 -3.41 10.84 18.01
CA TRP A 457 -1.96 10.66 17.99
C TRP A 457 -1.41 10.53 16.57
N ARG A 458 -2.08 9.76 15.70
CA ARG A 458 -1.71 9.61 14.29
C ARG A 458 -1.94 10.90 13.50
N ALA A 459 -3.02 11.60 13.77
CA ALA A 459 -3.33 12.89 13.16
C ALA A 459 -2.24 13.92 13.44
N ASP A 460 -1.82 14.04 14.70
CA ASP A 460 -0.85 15.04 15.15
C ASP A 460 0.56 14.74 14.63
N ARG A 461 0.97 13.46 14.62
CA ARG A 461 2.34 13.07 14.31
C ARG A 461 2.59 12.67 12.87
N VAL A 462 1.55 12.22 12.16
CA VAL A 462 1.68 11.65 10.81
C VAL A 462 0.74 12.35 9.82
N TRP A 463 -0.57 12.32 10.03
CA TRP A 463 -1.53 12.70 8.99
C TRP A 463 -1.43 14.17 8.62
N SER A 464 -1.41 15.05 9.63
CA SER A 464 -1.25 16.50 9.43
C SER A 464 0.07 16.93 8.81
N GLN A 465 1.09 16.06 8.87
CA GLN A 465 2.42 16.37 8.32
C GLN A 465 2.49 16.14 6.81
N ALA A 466 1.59 15.33 6.24
CA ALA A 466 1.47 15.11 4.80
C ALA A 466 2.84 14.94 4.13
N SER A 467 3.16 15.79 3.15
CA SER A 467 4.43 15.76 2.42
C SER A 467 5.45 16.79 2.90
N ARG A 468 5.35 17.29 4.14
CA ARG A 468 6.29 18.30 4.69
C ARG A 468 7.72 17.78 4.91
N TYR A 469 7.89 16.47 5.07
CA TYR A 469 9.16 15.83 5.38
C TYR A 469 9.42 14.62 4.49
N SER A 470 10.66 14.18 4.34
CA SER A 470 10.93 12.87 3.76
C SER A 470 10.30 11.75 4.59
N THR A 471 10.09 10.56 4.02
CA THR A 471 9.54 9.41 4.79
C THR A 471 10.39 9.10 6.02
N SER A 472 11.72 9.10 5.89
CA SER A 472 12.66 8.87 7.00
C SER A 472 12.54 9.94 8.10
N ASP A 473 12.47 11.21 7.71
CA ASP A 473 12.32 12.32 8.67
C ASP A 473 10.96 12.29 9.37
N LEU A 474 9.89 11.95 8.65
CA LEU A 474 8.55 11.84 9.20
C LEU A 474 8.48 10.71 10.24
N VAL A 475 9.04 9.53 9.94
CA VAL A 475 9.14 8.42 10.90
C VAL A 475 9.93 8.84 12.13
N THR A 476 11.09 9.50 11.93
CA THR A 476 11.94 9.98 13.03
C THR A 476 11.21 10.98 13.92
N ARG A 477 10.48 11.94 13.33
CA ARG A 477 9.69 12.93 14.08
C ARG A 477 8.53 12.29 14.82
N ALA A 478 7.85 11.33 14.20
CA ALA A 478 6.69 10.67 14.80
C ALA A 478 7.11 9.76 15.97
N THR A 479 8.26 9.09 15.88
CA THR A 479 8.61 7.97 16.78
C THR A 479 9.84 8.23 17.65
N GLY A 480 10.66 9.24 17.32
CA GLY A 480 11.87 9.63 18.04
C GLY A 480 13.17 9.04 17.50
N GLU A 481 13.11 8.11 16.53
CA GLU A 481 14.29 7.48 15.93
C GLU A 481 14.05 7.11 14.45
N PRO A 482 15.11 6.91 13.63
CA PRO A 482 14.98 6.41 12.26
C PRO A 482 14.25 5.06 12.19
N LEU A 483 13.89 4.62 10.97
CA LEU A 483 13.25 3.32 10.78
C LEU A 483 14.10 2.20 11.40
N ASN A 484 13.50 1.47 12.33
CA ASN A 484 14.17 0.44 13.11
C ASN A 484 13.37 -0.87 13.06
N ALA A 485 13.92 -1.87 12.37
CA ALA A 485 13.27 -3.18 12.18
C ALA A 485 13.01 -3.91 13.51
N ASP A 486 13.71 -3.59 14.60
CA ASP A 486 13.52 -4.28 15.88
C ASP A 486 12.09 -4.11 16.43
N HIS A 487 11.41 -3.00 16.15
CA HIS A 487 10.00 -2.83 16.54
C HIS A 487 9.11 -3.88 15.88
N PHE A 488 9.31 -4.12 14.58
CA PHE A 488 8.58 -5.14 13.85
C PHE A 488 8.97 -6.55 14.29
N LYS A 489 10.26 -6.84 14.46
CA LYS A 489 10.73 -8.15 14.98
C LYS A 489 10.16 -8.45 16.37
N ASN A 490 10.15 -7.47 17.28
CA ASN A 490 9.62 -7.63 18.63
C ASN A 490 8.10 -7.81 18.63
N HIS A 491 7.39 -7.11 17.75
CA HIS A 491 5.96 -7.31 17.52
C HIS A 491 5.67 -8.75 17.06
N LEU A 492 6.41 -9.25 16.06
CA LEU A 492 6.27 -10.62 15.58
C LEU A 492 6.59 -11.65 16.67
N LYS A 493 7.69 -11.48 17.42
CA LYS A 493 8.04 -12.35 18.56
C LYS A 493 6.93 -12.40 19.61
N SER A 494 6.38 -11.24 19.97
CA SER A 494 5.31 -11.14 20.97
C SER A 494 4.06 -11.92 20.56
N ARG A 495 3.67 -11.84 19.27
CA ARG A 495 2.45 -12.45 18.75
C ARG A 495 2.62 -13.94 18.40
N TYR A 496 3.72 -14.28 17.73
CA TYR A 496 3.93 -15.59 17.11
C TYR A 496 5.01 -16.44 17.77
N GLY A 497 5.91 -15.84 18.55
CA GLY A 497 7.04 -16.54 19.18
C GLY A 497 6.66 -17.34 20.44
N SER A 498 7.64 -18.05 20.99
CA SER A 498 7.51 -18.65 22.31
C SER A 498 7.46 -17.57 23.40
N LYS A 499 6.53 -17.71 24.35
CA LYS A 499 6.46 -16.84 25.54
C LYS A 499 7.59 -17.14 26.51
#